data_AF-A0A3C1S790-F1
#
_entry.id   AF-A0A3C1S790-F1
#
_cell.length_a   1.000
_cell.length_b   1.000
_cell.length_c   1.000
_cell.angle_alpha   90.00
_cell.angle_beta   90.00
_cell.angle_gamma   90.00
#
_symmetry.space_group_name_H-M   'P 1'
#
loop_
_entity.id
_entity.type
_entity.pdbx_description
1 polymer ?
#
loop_
_entity_poly.entity_id
_entity_poly.type
_entity_poly.pdbx_seq_one_letter_code
_entity_poly.pdbx_strand_id
1 'polypeptide(L)'
;MKILFVEDELSKNIPRIIRLFSSYLGKKRIERLNLLDADEYGAEPEEIKAIVEETNLIELDYRFSDALRKIVQSYQDYALFIVDRNLSETEYDFKEVKKLVPAYTEALYDRYFEREGDYLLYKLAMLSNADIVKAKFYYLTAYSADDEIRGQDDITALIEHFGDFKTQNMIEKGAIEKLKEVVENIPILNLQYENRAYLDILRKNIGNDAADGFLKILEEKDEPRRIGDNFKEMRIIYESMLSVCTLKIPGMKQACGDEKGGKTIIWLQNNQYIDEVILRNFLFSIRKISNEFGAHKQYPYKPFYEPTLNTVNSLVYALKDVILWFGKICRP
;
A
#
# COMPACT_ATOMS: atom_id res chain seq x y z
N MET A 1 -0.40 0.19 2.46
CA MET A 1 -0.75 -1.24 2.62
C MET A 1 -0.99 -1.90 1.27
N LYS A 2 -0.74 -3.22 1.15
CA LYS A 2 -0.88 -3.99 -0.10
C LYS A 2 -1.62 -5.31 0.07
N ILE A 3 -1.91 -5.99 -1.05
CA ILE A 3 -2.27 -7.41 -1.09
C ILE A 3 -0.99 -8.20 -1.38
N LEU A 4 -0.71 -9.25 -0.59
CA LEU A 4 0.27 -10.27 -0.98
C LEU A 4 -0.50 -11.42 -1.63
N PHE A 5 -0.27 -11.67 -2.91
CA PHE A 5 -0.82 -12.81 -3.62
C PHE A 5 0.29 -13.80 -3.96
N VAL A 6 0.15 -15.03 -3.48
CA VAL A 6 1.17 -16.08 -3.58
C VAL A 6 0.63 -17.24 -4.40
N GLU A 7 1.26 -17.53 -5.54
CA GLU A 7 0.90 -18.62 -6.45
C GLU A 7 2.17 -19.02 -7.20
N ASP A 8 2.57 -20.29 -7.10
CA ASP A 8 3.80 -20.81 -7.71
C ASP A 8 3.68 -21.05 -9.23
N GLU A 9 2.45 -21.18 -9.74
CA GLU A 9 2.14 -21.31 -11.17
C GLU A 9 1.62 -20.02 -11.82
N LEU A 10 2.29 -18.86 -11.62
CA LEU A 10 1.80 -17.56 -12.13
C LEU A 10 1.43 -17.57 -13.62
N SER A 11 2.26 -18.19 -14.47
CA SER A 11 2.08 -18.23 -15.92
C SER A 11 0.81 -18.96 -16.34
N LYS A 12 0.39 -20.00 -15.62
CA LYS A 12 -0.86 -20.74 -15.88
C LYS A 12 -2.09 -20.02 -15.35
N ASN A 13 -1.91 -19.00 -14.51
CA ASN A 13 -2.97 -18.38 -13.72
C ASN A 13 -3.17 -16.89 -14.04
N ILE A 14 -2.60 -16.38 -15.13
CA ILE A 14 -2.82 -14.99 -15.60
C ILE A 14 -4.32 -14.64 -15.68
N PRO A 15 -5.21 -15.48 -16.25
CA PRO A 15 -6.64 -15.15 -16.31
C PRO A 15 -7.27 -14.96 -14.92
N ARG A 16 -6.81 -15.72 -13.91
CA ARG A 16 -7.28 -15.59 -12.53
C ARG A 16 -6.79 -14.31 -11.89
N ILE A 17 -5.51 -13.97 -12.08
CA ILE A 17 -4.91 -12.71 -11.60
C ILE A 17 -5.69 -11.52 -12.16
N ILE A 18 -5.98 -11.53 -13.47
CA ILE A 18 -6.80 -10.49 -14.12
C ILE A 18 -8.18 -10.41 -13.50
N ARG A 19 -8.88 -11.55 -13.33
CA ARG A 19 -10.24 -11.55 -12.76
C ARG A 19 -10.28 -11.01 -11.33
N LEU A 20 -9.36 -11.45 -10.48
CA LEU A 20 -9.27 -11.03 -9.07
C LEU A 20 -8.94 -9.54 -8.93
N PHE A 21 -8.02 -9.03 -9.75
CA PHE A 21 -7.46 -7.68 -9.56
C PHE A 21 -7.89 -6.67 -10.64
N SER A 22 -8.91 -7.00 -11.44
CA SER A 22 -9.39 -6.17 -12.54
C SER A 22 -9.69 -4.71 -12.15
N SER A 23 -10.21 -4.49 -10.94
CA SER A 23 -10.51 -3.17 -10.37
C SER A 23 -9.26 -2.29 -10.22
N TYR A 24 -8.10 -2.89 -9.92
CA TYR A 24 -6.85 -2.17 -9.65
C TYR A 24 -5.88 -2.12 -10.83
N LEU A 25 -5.84 -3.16 -11.68
CA LEU A 25 -4.88 -3.25 -12.79
C LEU A 25 -5.08 -2.16 -13.84
N GLY A 26 -6.34 -1.88 -14.19
CA GLY A 26 -6.69 -0.99 -15.30
C GLY A 26 -6.37 -1.57 -16.68
N LYS A 27 -6.94 -0.97 -17.73
CA LYS A 27 -6.94 -1.54 -19.10
C LYS A 27 -5.55 -1.87 -19.65
N LYS A 28 -4.60 -0.93 -19.55
CA LYS A 28 -3.24 -1.09 -20.09
C LYS A 28 -2.50 -2.30 -19.53
N ARG A 29 -2.65 -2.57 -18.23
CA ARG A 29 -1.98 -3.72 -17.59
C ARG A 29 -2.67 -5.03 -17.95
N ILE A 30 -4.00 -5.03 -17.98
CA ILE A 30 -4.80 -6.17 -18.43
C ILE A 30 -4.42 -6.55 -19.88
N GLU A 31 -4.28 -5.58 -20.77
CA GLU A 31 -3.83 -5.81 -22.15
C GLU A 31 -2.44 -6.45 -22.21
N ARG A 32 -1.47 -5.97 -21.43
CA ARG A 32 -0.12 -6.56 -21.35
C ARG A 32 -0.13 -7.98 -20.80
N LEU A 33 -0.94 -8.25 -19.78
CA LEU A 33 -1.09 -9.60 -19.22
C LEU A 33 -1.74 -10.56 -20.22
N ASN A 34 -2.78 -10.13 -20.96
CA ASN A 34 -3.39 -10.95 -22.00
C ASN A 34 -2.43 -11.26 -23.16
N LEU A 35 -1.50 -10.36 -23.48
CA LEU A 35 -0.46 -10.63 -24.47
C LEU A 35 0.51 -11.70 -24.01
N LEU A 36 0.88 -11.68 -22.72
CA LEU A 36 1.72 -12.72 -22.10
C LEU A 36 1.01 -14.08 -22.02
N ASP A 37 -0.29 -14.09 -21.71
CA ASP A 37 -1.11 -15.32 -21.67
C ASP A 37 -1.25 -15.98 -23.05
N ALA A 38 -1.19 -15.19 -24.12
CA ALA A 38 -1.26 -15.66 -25.50
C ALA A 38 0.09 -16.11 -26.09
N ASP A 39 1.20 -15.94 -25.36
CA ASP A 39 2.54 -16.34 -25.82
C ASP A 39 2.69 -17.87 -25.77
N GLU A 40 2.99 -18.49 -26.91
CA GLU A 40 3.17 -19.94 -27.04
C GLU A 40 4.36 -20.48 -26.23
N TYR A 41 5.34 -19.64 -25.90
CA TYR A 41 6.50 -20.03 -25.11
C TYR A 41 6.26 -19.97 -23.60
N GLY A 42 5.12 -19.42 -23.17
CA GLY A 42 4.79 -19.18 -21.77
C GLY A 42 5.46 -17.93 -21.23
N ALA A 43 4.72 -17.16 -20.42
CA ALA A 43 5.23 -15.95 -19.80
C ALA A 43 6.14 -16.27 -18.61
N GLU A 44 7.24 -15.53 -18.45
CA GLU A 44 8.09 -15.67 -17.28
C GLU A 44 7.39 -15.06 -16.04
N PRO A 45 7.41 -15.74 -14.87
CA PRO A 45 6.79 -15.25 -13.64
C PRO A 45 7.19 -13.81 -13.27
N GLU A 46 8.43 -13.43 -13.52
CA GLU A 46 8.99 -12.10 -13.25
C GLU A 46 8.33 -11.01 -14.09
N GLU A 47 7.94 -11.30 -15.33
CA GLU A 47 7.27 -10.34 -16.21
C GLU A 47 5.84 -10.07 -15.73
N ILE A 48 5.14 -11.13 -15.34
CA ILE A 48 3.79 -11.06 -14.75
C ILE A 48 3.84 -10.23 -13.47
N LYS A 49 4.78 -10.57 -12.57
CA LYS A 49 5.06 -9.84 -11.32
C LYS A 49 5.31 -8.36 -11.60
N ALA A 50 6.21 -8.02 -12.52
CA ALA A 50 6.51 -6.64 -12.85
C ALA A 50 5.27 -5.86 -13.31
N ILE A 51 4.42 -6.43 -14.15
CA ILE A 51 3.20 -5.77 -14.64
C ILE A 51 2.20 -5.51 -13.51
N VAL A 52 1.96 -6.49 -12.64
CA VAL A 52 0.98 -6.36 -11.55
C VAL A 52 1.47 -5.39 -10.47
N GLU A 53 2.75 -5.47 -10.12
CA GLU A 53 3.36 -4.65 -9.06
C GLU A 53 3.49 -3.17 -9.44
N GLU A 54 3.43 -2.81 -10.74
CA GLU A 54 3.31 -1.42 -11.19
C GLU A 54 2.09 -0.68 -10.61
N THR A 55 1.12 -1.39 -10.04
CA THR A 55 -0.01 -0.77 -9.34
C THR A 55 0.37 -0.23 -7.96
N ASN A 56 1.46 -0.73 -7.36
CA ASN A 56 1.84 -0.54 -5.96
C ASN A 56 0.80 -1.02 -4.93
N LEU A 57 -0.27 -1.72 -5.36
CA LEU A 57 -1.36 -2.21 -4.51
C LEU A 57 -1.29 -3.71 -4.29
N ILE A 58 -0.76 -4.45 -5.26
CA ILE A 58 -0.65 -5.90 -5.25
C ILE A 58 0.82 -6.24 -5.37
N GLU A 59 1.25 -7.20 -4.57
CA GLU A 59 2.58 -7.80 -4.59
C GLU A 59 2.42 -9.29 -4.88
N LEU A 60 3.11 -9.79 -5.91
CA LEU A 60 3.02 -11.18 -6.35
C LEU A 60 4.27 -11.94 -5.91
N ASP A 61 4.12 -13.11 -5.31
CA ASP A 61 5.24 -14.04 -5.18
C ASP A 61 4.87 -15.42 -5.70
N TYR A 62 5.85 -16.08 -6.29
CA TYR A 62 5.75 -17.46 -6.76
C TYR A 62 6.69 -18.41 -6.00
N ARG A 63 7.61 -17.86 -5.20
CA ARG A 63 8.51 -18.65 -4.34
C ARG A 63 8.03 -18.63 -2.89
N PHE A 64 7.90 -19.80 -2.29
CA PHE A 64 7.53 -19.95 -0.89
C PHE A 64 8.47 -19.17 0.05
N SER A 65 9.79 -19.25 -0.14
CA SER A 65 10.78 -18.58 0.71
C SER A 65 10.62 -17.05 0.71
N ASP A 66 10.31 -16.47 -0.46
CA ASP A 66 10.12 -15.04 -0.62
C ASP A 66 8.83 -14.57 0.05
N ALA A 67 7.73 -15.31 -0.12
CA ALA A 67 6.47 -15.07 0.57
C ALA A 67 6.63 -15.17 2.10
N LEU A 68 7.34 -16.19 2.59
CA LEU A 68 7.62 -16.38 4.01
C LEU A 68 8.42 -15.20 4.59
N ARG A 69 9.45 -14.73 3.87
CA ARG A 69 10.23 -13.57 4.30
C ARG A 69 9.33 -12.36 4.53
N LYS A 70 8.37 -12.09 3.65
CA LYS A 70 7.44 -10.96 3.76
C LYS A 70 6.49 -11.11 4.94
N ILE A 71 5.99 -12.31 5.21
CA ILE A 71 5.19 -12.57 6.42
C ILE A 71 6.04 -12.34 7.69
N VAL A 72 7.26 -12.86 7.73
CA VAL A 72 8.12 -12.75 8.93
C VAL A 72 8.55 -11.31 9.19
N GLN A 73 8.89 -10.56 8.15
CA GLN A 73 9.52 -9.23 8.29
C GLN A 73 8.52 -8.07 8.19
N SER A 74 7.41 -8.26 7.48
CA SER A 74 6.60 -7.14 6.97
C SER A 74 5.10 -7.44 6.91
N TYR A 75 4.56 -8.40 7.68
CA TYR A 75 3.14 -8.75 7.59
C TYR A 75 2.18 -7.57 7.82
N GLN A 76 2.62 -6.55 8.58
CA GLN A 76 1.83 -5.35 8.90
C GLN A 76 1.59 -4.46 7.68
N ASP A 77 2.45 -4.55 6.66
CA ASP A 77 2.34 -3.77 5.43
C ASP A 77 1.23 -4.29 4.51
N TYR A 78 0.68 -5.47 4.83
CA TYR A 78 -0.36 -6.11 4.03
C TYR A 78 -1.75 -5.97 4.67
N ALA A 79 -2.69 -5.57 3.83
CA ALA A 79 -4.12 -5.56 4.15
C ALA A 79 -4.75 -6.94 3.94
N LEU A 80 -4.19 -7.76 3.03
CA LEU A 80 -4.72 -9.07 2.67
C LEU A 80 -3.58 -9.99 2.20
N PHE A 81 -3.68 -11.27 2.55
CA PHE A 81 -2.88 -12.38 2.05
C PHE A 81 -3.82 -13.31 1.28
N ILE A 82 -3.50 -13.58 0.02
CA ILE A 82 -4.17 -14.58 -0.80
C ILE A 82 -3.10 -15.59 -1.18
N VAL A 83 -3.26 -16.83 -0.74
CA VAL A 83 -2.16 -17.80 -0.78
C VAL A 83 -2.67 -19.10 -1.39
N ASP A 84 -2.02 -19.55 -2.46
CA ASP A 84 -2.16 -20.94 -2.88
C ASP A 84 -1.56 -21.86 -1.82
N ARG A 85 -2.24 -22.97 -1.60
CA ARG A 85 -1.89 -23.91 -0.53
C ARG A 85 -0.68 -24.75 -0.91
N ASN A 86 -0.56 -25.11 -2.18
CA ASN A 86 0.56 -25.83 -2.75
C ASN A 86 1.53 -24.80 -3.34
N LEU A 87 2.77 -24.72 -2.84
CA LEU A 87 3.78 -23.77 -3.35
C LEU A 87 5.13 -24.48 -3.62
N SER A 88 5.05 -25.72 -4.08
CA SER A 88 6.20 -26.60 -4.28
C SER A 88 6.71 -26.62 -5.72
N GLU A 89 6.00 -26.02 -6.68
CA GLU A 89 6.42 -26.04 -8.10
C GLU A 89 7.72 -25.26 -8.33
N THR A 90 7.96 -24.20 -7.53
CA THR A 90 9.22 -23.45 -7.61
C THR A 90 10.21 -23.90 -6.55
N GLU A 91 11.41 -24.31 -6.99
CA GLU A 91 12.46 -24.80 -6.10
C GLU A 91 12.90 -23.77 -5.03
N TYR A 92 13.08 -24.28 -3.81
CA TYR A 92 13.68 -23.56 -2.68
C TYR A 92 14.50 -24.51 -1.80
N ASP A 93 15.51 -23.98 -1.11
CA ASP A 93 16.37 -24.76 -0.21
C ASP A 93 15.87 -24.67 1.24
N PHE A 94 15.86 -25.79 1.96
CA PHE A 94 15.66 -25.84 3.40
C PHE A 94 16.55 -24.84 4.15
N LYS A 95 17.81 -24.66 3.74
CA LYS A 95 18.72 -23.68 4.37
C LYS A 95 18.27 -22.23 4.15
N GLU A 96 17.62 -21.94 3.03
CA GLU A 96 17.04 -20.62 2.75
C GLU A 96 15.94 -20.31 3.77
N VAL A 97 15.01 -21.25 3.96
CA VAL A 97 13.92 -21.14 4.92
C VAL A 97 14.44 -21.07 6.36
N LYS A 98 15.43 -21.89 6.72
CA LYS A 98 16.04 -21.90 8.06
C LYS A 98 16.78 -20.60 8.41
N LYS A 99 17.32 -19.88 7.41
CA LYS A 99 17.90 -18.54 7.64
C LYS A 99 16.82 -17.52 8.01
N LEU A 100 15.63 -17.63 7.41
CA LEU A 100 14.49 -16.75 7.72
C LEU A 100 13.87 -17.10 9.07
N VAL A 101 13.72 -18.40 9.36
CA VAL A 101 13.14 -18.92 10.59
C VAL A 101 14.10 -19.96 11.18
N PRO A 102 15.00 -19.57 12.12
CA PRO A 102 15.98 -20.50 12.70
C PRO A 102 15.37 -21.73 13.38
N ALA A 103 14.12 -21.63 13.83
CA ALA A 103 13.35 -22.73 14.41
C ALA A 103 12.73 -23.68 13.36
N TYR A 104 12.96 -23.47 12.06
CA TYR A 104 12.52 -24.39 11.02
C TYR A 104 13.39 -25.66 11.02
N THR A 105 12.76 -26.80 11.25
CA THR A 105 13.39 -28.12 11.39
C THR A 105 13.03 -29.00 10.20
N GLU A 106 13.78 -30.09 10.01
CA GLU A 106 13.46 -31.10 8.98
C GLU A 106 12.05 -31.68 9.20
N ALA A 107 11.64 -31.92 10.44
CA ALA A 107 10.28 -32.37 10.76
C ALA A 107 9.20 -31.36 10.32
N LEU A 108 9.47 -30.05 10.40
CA LEU A 108 8.55 -29.04 9.87
C LEU A 108 8.57 -29.02 8.33
N TYR A 109 9.75 -29.17 7.73
CA TYR A 109 9.87 -29.31 6.28
C TYR A 109 9.03 -30.48 5.76
N ASP A 110 9.23 -31.68 6.31
CA ASP A 110 8.50 -32.89 5.92
C ASP A 110 6.99 -32.74 6.16
N ARG A 111 6.59 -32.07 7.26
CA ARG A 111 5.19 -31.82 7.56
C ARG A 111 4.53 -30.92 6.52
N TYR A 112 5.20 -29.87 6.05
CA TYR A 112 4.60 -28.83 5.21
C TYR A 112 4.98 -28.91 3.72
N PHE A 113 5.83 -29.86 3.31
CA PHE A 113 6.21 -30.06 1.91
C PHE A 113 4.99 -30.32 1.01
N GLU A 114 4.89 -29.65 -0.14
CA GLU A 114 3.73 -29.58 -1.04
C GLU A 114 2.49 -28.87 -0.45
N ARG A 115 2.56 -28.38 0.80
CA ARG A 115 1.49 -27.67 1.51
C ARG A 115 2.05 -26.45 2.23
N GLU A 116 2.97 -25.75 1.60
CA GLU A 116 3.74 -24.65 2.19
C GLU A 116 2.83 -23.47 2.58
N GLY A 117 1.69 -23.28 1.90
CA GLY A 117 0.69 -22.29 2.28
C GLY A 117 0.12 -22.52 3.70
N ASP A 118 0.10 -23.76 4.19
CA ASP A 118 -0.27 -24.07 5.58
C ASP A 118 0.76 -23.52 6.57
N TYR A 119 2.05 -23.59 6.21
CA TYR A 119 3.12 -23.01 7.02
C TYR A 119 3.08 -21.48 7.04
N LEU A 120 2.73 -20.85 5.92
CA LEU A 120 2.55 -19.40 5.85
C LEU A 120 1.43 -18.93 6.81
N LEU A 121 0.29 -19.63 6.84
CA LEU A 121 -0.79 -19.35 7.80
C LEU A 121 -0.32 -19.56 9.24
N TYR A 122 0.30 -20.70 9.54
CA TYR A 122 0.84 -20.99 10.87
C TYR A 122 1.77 -19.87 11.34
N LYS A 123 2.66 -19.38 10.46
CA LYS A 123 3.58 -18.29 10.80
C LYS A 123 2.89 -16.97 11.02
N LEU A 124 1.90 -16.62 10.20
CA LEU A 124 1.12 -15.41 10.45
C LEU A 124 0.36 -15.50 11.78
N ALA A 125 -0.19 -16.66 12.13
CA ALA A 125 -0.88 -16.90 13.40
C ALA A 125 0.04 -16.85 14.62
N MET A 126 1.32 -17.20 14.48
CA MET A 126 2.31 -16.99 15.56
C MET A 126 2.69 -15.51 15.75
N LEU A 127 2.65 -14.71 14.67
CA LEU A 127 3.14 -13.33 14.67
C LEU A 127 2.05 -12.29 14.93
N SER A 128 0.78 -12.68 14.79
CA SER A 128 -0.39 -11.81 14.91
C SER A 128 -1.47 -12.47 15.77
N ASN A 129 -2.55 -11.75 16.06
CA ASN A 129 -3.69 -12.32 16.78
C ASN A 129 -4.66 -13.02 15.82
N ALA A 130 -5.49 -13.92 16.37
CA ALA A 130 -6.46 -14.71 15.63
C ALA A 130 -7.39 -13.88 14.73
N ASP A 131 -7.87 -12.74 15.22
CA ASP A 131 -8.80 -11.87 14.49
C ASP A 131 -8.15 -11.26 13.23
N ILE A 132 -6.88 -10.83 13.34
CA ILE A 132 -6.12 -10.31 12.19
C ILE A 132 -5.94 -11.41 11.15
N VAL A 133 -5.59 -12.63 11.57
CA VAL A 133 -5.40 -13.77 10.64
C VAL A 133 -6.70 -14.04 9.89
N LYS A 134 -7.82 -14.16 10.59
CA LYS A 134 -9.13 -14.41 9.99
C LYS A 134 -9.58 -13.30 9.05
N ALA A 135 -9.31 -12.05 9.39
CA ALA A 135 -9.69 -10.92 8.55
C ALA A 135 -8.84 -10.82 7.28
N LYS A 136 -7.57 -11.26 7.33
CA LYS A 136 -6.58 -10.97 6.28
C LYS A 136 -6.15 -12.15 5.44
N PHE A 137 -6.23 -13.38 5.91
CA PHE A 137 -5.62 -14.53 5.21
C PHE A 137 -6.66 -15.38 4.50
N TYR A 138 -6.50 -15.58 3.20
CA TYR A 138 -7.38 -16.41 2.36
C TYR A 138 -6.57 -17.44 1.60
N TYR A 139 -7.05 -18.68 1.62
CA TYR A 139 -6.54 -19.73 0.75
C TYR A 139 -7.22 -19.67 -0.61
N LEU A 140 -6.44 -19.97 -1.62
CA LEU A 140 -6.91 -20.25 -2.96
C LEU A 140 -6.55 -21.71 -3.28
N THR A 141 -7.51 -22.62 -3.22
CA THR A 141 -7.24 -24.07 -3.24
C THR A 141 -7.97 -24.78 -4.39
N ALA A 142 -7.37 -25.85 -4.92
CA ALA A 142 -8.07 -26.75 -5.85
C ALA A 142 -8.95 -27.79 -5.11
N TYR A 143 -8.78 -27.90 -3.79
CA TYR A 143 -9.43 -28.89 -2.92
C TYR A 143 -10.56 -28.26 -2.11
N SER A 144 -11.58 -29.05 -1.78
CA SER A 144 -12.70 -28.64 -0.95
C SER A 144 -12.28 -28.22 0.46
N ALA A 145 -13.14 -27.47 1.16
CA ALA A 145 -12.92 -27.03 2.55
C ALA A 145 -12.74 -28.19 3.56
N ASP A 146 -13.14 -29.41 3.18
CA ASP A 146 -12.94 -30.64 3.96
C ASP A 146 -11.50 -31.15 3.94
N ASP A 147 -10.63 -30.63 3.07
CA ASP A 147 -9.22 -31.01 3.03
C ASP A 147 -8.51 -30.58 4.34
N GLU A 148 -7.72 -31.49 4.90
CA GLU A 148 -7.12 -31.30 6.21
C GLU A 148 -5.94 -30.33 6.12
N ILE A 149 -5.95 -29.27 6.93
CA ILE A 149 -4.84 -28.30 6.99
C ILE A 149 -3.70 -28.94 7.78
N ARG A 150 -2.52 -29.06 7.18
CA ARG A 150 -1.37 -29.62 7.89
C ARG A 150 -0.98 -28.64 9.00
N GLY A 151 -0.70 -29.15 10.19
CA GLY A 151 -0.49 -28.24 11.33
C GLY A 151 -1.76 -27.78 12.03
N GLN A 152 -2.94 -28.29 11.64
CA GLN A 152 -4.22 -27.82 12.18
C GLN A 152 -4.26 -27.84 13.71
N ASP A 153 -3.67 -28.83 14.38
CA ASP A 153 -3.63 -28.93 15.84
C ASP A 153 -2.96 -27.69 16.48
N ASP A 154 -1.82 -27.27 15.90
CA ASP A 154 -1.08 -26.10 16.35
C ASP A 154 -1.80 -24.80 15.99
N ILE A 155 -2.41 -24.74 14.80
CA ILE A 155 -3.13 -23.56 14.31
C ILE A 155 -4.43 -23.35 15.10
N THR A 156 -5.13 -24.41 15.46
CA THR A 156 -6.39 -24.35 16.25
C THR A 156 -6.13 -23.82 17.65
N ALA A 157 -4.94 -24.06 18.21
CA ALA A 157 -4.53 -23.46 19.47
C ALA A 157 -4.25 -21.94 19.37
N LEU A 158 -4.02 -21.42 18.16
CA LEU A 158 -3.69 -20.02 17.90
C LEU A 158 -4.88 -19.21 17.35
N ILE A 159 -5.85 -19.87 16.72
CA ILE A 159 -7.01 -19.25 16.09
C ILE A 159 -8.28 -19.76 16.78
N GLU A 160 -8.89 -18.92 17.63
CA GLU A 160 -10.20 -19.20 18.21
C GLU A 160 -11.23 -19.45 17.10
N HIS A 161 -12.13 -20.44 17.23
CA HIS A 161 -13.12 -20.79 16.20
C HIS A 161 -12.53 -21.04 14.79
N PHE A 162 -11.49 -21.90 14.69
CA PHE A 162 -10.86 -22.27 13.42
C PHE A 162 -11.83 -22.88 12.38
N GLY A 163 -12.93 -23.50 12.83
CA GLY A 163 -13.98 -24.00 11.92
C GLY A 163 -14.57 -22.90 11.02
N ASP A 164 -14.78 -21.71 11.57
CA ASP A 164 -15.29 -20.56 10.80
C ASP A 164 -14.29 -20.14 9.74
N PHE A 165 -12.99 -20.15 10.06
CA PHE A 165 -11.92 -19.84 9.11
C PHE A 165 -11.95 -20.79 7.90
N LYS A 166 -12.10 -22.11 8.10
CA LYS A 166 -12.21 -23.05 6.97
C LYS A 166 -13.37 -22.70 6.05
N THR A 167 -14.54 -22.38 6.60
CA THR A 167 -15.73 -22.05 5.80
C THR A 167 -15.63 -20.68 5.11
N GLN A 168 -14.95 -19.73 5.72
CA GLN A 168 -14.94 -18.35 5.25
C GLN A 168 -13.74 -18.03 4.35
N ASN A 169 -12.58 -18.59 4.65
CA ASN A 169 -11.30 -18.18 4.10
C ASN A 169 -10.68 -19.23 3.16
N MET A 170 -11.22 -20.45 3.06
CA MET A 170 -10.84 -21.40 2.02
C MET A 170 -11.70 -21.19 0.77
N ILE A 171 -11.09 -20.63 -0.27
CA ILE A 171 -11.76 -20.33 -1.53
C ILE A 171 -11.29 -21.30 -2.60
N GLU A 172 -12.22 -22.02 -3.20
CA GLU A 172 -11.90 -22.89 -4.33
C GLU A 172 -11.53 -22.07 -5.56
N LYS A 173 -10.51 -22.50 -6.32
CA LYS A 173 -9.99 -21.82 -7.52
C LYS A 173 -11.08 -21.55 -8.59
N GLY A 174 -12.18 -22.30 -8.58
CA GLY A 174 -13.34 -22.10 -9.45
C GLY A 174 -14.39 -21.09 -8.95
N ALA A 175 -14.36 -20.72 -7.67
CA ALA A 175 -15.38 -19.92 -6.97
C ALA A 175 -14.83 -18.59 -6.43
N ILE A 176 -14.01 -17.90 -7.23
CA ILE A 176 -13.26 -16.70 -6.81
C ILE A 176 -14.12 -15.44 -6.59
N GLU A 177 -15.42 -15.44 -6.90
CA GLU A 177 -16.26 -14.24 -6.82
C GLU A 177 -16.34 -13.68 -5.39
N LYS A 178 -16.39 -14.56 -4.38
CA LYS A 178 -16.33 -14.15 -2.97
C LYS A 178 -15.00 -13.47 -2.64
N LEU A 179 -13.90 -14.01 -3.14
CA LEU A 179 -12.58 -13.44 -2.90
C LEU A 179 -12.41 -12.10 -3.63
N LYS A 180 -12.95 -11.98 -4.84
CA LYS A 180 -13.00 -10.74 -5.59
C LYS A 180 -13.78 -9.66 -4.83
N GLU A 181 -14.94 -10.00 -4.26
CA GLU A 181 -15.72 -9.09 -3.42
C GLU A 181 -14.91 -8.62 -2.20
N VAL A 182 -14.17 -9.52 -1.54
CA VAL A 182 -13.27 -9.15 -0.44
C VAL A 182 -12.21 -8.15 -0.92
N VAL A 183 -11.53 -8.44 -2.04
CA VAL A 183 -10.48 -7.60 -2.64
C VAL A 183 -10.98 -6.19 -3.00
N GLU A 184 -12.19 -6.10 -3.58
CA GLU A 184 -12.80 -4.83 -3.99
C GLU A 184 -13.31 -3.98 -2.81
N ASN A 185 -13.52 -4.59 -1.65
CA ASN A 185 -14.07 -3.91 -0.47
C ASN A 185 -13.02 -3.57 0.61
N ILE A 186 -11.72 -3.56 0.27
CA ILE A 186 -10.66 -3.16 1.21
C ILE A 186 -10.51 -1.64 1.20
N PRO A 187 -10.95 -0.91 2.27
CA PRO A 187 -11.06 0.55 2.22
C PRO A 187 -9.73 1.27 1.95
N ILE A 188 -8.65 0.81 2.60
CA ILE A 188 -7.33 1.42 2.45
C ILE A 188 -6.73 1.22 1.05
N LEU A 189 -7.09 0.15 0.33
CA LEU A 189 -6.64 -0.07 -1.04
C LEU A 189 -7.45 0.79 -2.01
N ASN A 190 -8.76 0.90 -1.80
CA ASN A 190 -9.62 1.80 -2.57
C ASN A 190 -9.17 3.26 -2.43
N LEU A 191 -8.90 3.70 -1.19
CA LEU A 191 -8.38 5.04 -0.92
C LEU A 191 -7.06 5.30 -1.66
N GLN A 192 -6.13 4.34 -1.65
CA GLN A 192 -4.89 4.44 -2.41
C GLN A 192 -5.13 4.49 -3.92
N TYR A 193 -6.01 3.63 -4.45
CA TYR A 193 -6.30 3.54 -5.88
C TYR A 193 -6.93 4.82 -6.42
N GLU A 194 -7.89 5.40 -5.70
CA GLU A 194 -8.56 6.67 -6.04
C GLU A 194 -7.59 7.85 -6.04
N ASN A 195 -6.57 7.81 -5.17
CA ASN A 195 -5.59 8.88 -5.00
C ASN A 195 -4.23 8.58 -5.64
N ARG A 196 -4.14 7.52 -6.46
CA ARG A 196 -2.87 7.00 -7.02
C ARG A 196 -2.04 8.05 -7.75
N ALA A 197 -2.68 8.93 -8.52
CA ALA A 197 -1.97 9.95 -9.28
C ALA A 197 -1.17 10.90 -8.38
N TYR A 198 -1.70 11.24 -7.21
CA TYR A 198 -1.03 12.09 -6.23
C TYR A 198 0.06 11.32 -5.49
N LEU A 199 -0.24 10.09 -5.06
CA LEU A 199 0.71 9.22 -4.37
C LEU A 199 1.93 8.92 -5.24
N ASP A 200 1.75 8.62 -6.51
CA ASP A 200 2.84 8.34 -7.45
C ASP A 200 3.75 9.55 -7.66
N ILE A 201 3.19 10.76 -7.71
CA ILE A 201 3.99 12.00 -7.77
C ILE A 201 4.85 12.15 -6.52
N LEU A 202 4.27 11.94 -5.33
CA LEU A 202 4.98 12.08 -4.07
C LEU A 202 6.08 11.00 -3.91
N ARG A 203 5.76 9.73 -4.17
CA ARG A 203 6.74 8.62 -4.12
C ARG A 203 7.92 8.86 -5.03
N LYS A 204 7.65 9.25 -6.28
CA LYS A 204 8.68 9.44 -7.31
C LYS A 204 9.60 10.61 -7.03
N ASN A 205 9.09 11.72 -6.51
CA ASN A 205 9.83 12.98 -6.45
C ASN A 205 10.27 13.38 -5.05
N ILE A 206 9.73 12.76 -4.00
CA ILE A 206 10.07 13.05 -2.59
C ILE A 206 10.44 11.76 -1.85
N GLY A 207 9.58 10.74 -1.91
CA GLY A 207 9.80 9.45 -1.25
C GLY A 207 8.51 8.84 -0.69
N ASN A 208 8.60 7.61 -0.19
CA ASN A 208 7.45 6.87 0.34
C ASN A 208 6.83 7.54 1.56
N ASP A 209 7.65 8.06 2.49
CA ASP A 209 7.17 8.74 3.71
C ASP A 209 6.20 9.90 3.41
N ALA A 210 6.45 10.66 2.32
CA ALA A 210 5.57 11.75 1.92
C ALA A 210 4.23 11.25 1.37
N ALA A 211 4.25 10.14 0.64
CA ALA A 211 3.03 9.51 0.14
C ALA A 211 2.22 8.86 1.27
N ASP A 212 2.89 8.23 2.23
CA ASP A 212 2.26 7.63 3.41
C ASP A 212 1.69 8.71 4.33
N GLY A 213 2.38 9.83 4.51
CA GLY A 213 1.86 11.01 5.21
C GLY A 213 0.61 11.58 4.52
N PHE A 214 0.60 11.63 3.18
CA PHE A 214 -0.59 12.06 2.44
C PHE A 214 -1.76 11.07 2.59
N LEU A 215 -1.48 9.77 2.53
CA LEU A 215 -2.50 8.73 2.71
C LEU A 215 -3.11 8.79 4.11
N LYS A 216 -2.28 8.99 5.14
CA LYS A 216 -2.72 9.16 6.53
C LYS A 216 -3.64 10.36 6.69
N ILE A 217 -3.32 11.50 6.07
CA ILE A 217 -4.22 12.66 6.05
C ILE A 217 -5.56 12.29 5.44
N LEU A 218 -5.57 11.55 4.33
CA LEU A 218 -6.82 11.16 3.65
C LEU A 218 -7.69 10.23 4.51
N GLU A 219 -7.07 9.34 5.29
CA GLU A 219 -7.75 8.42 6.20
C GLU A 219 -8.33 9.15 7.42
N GLU A 220 -7.58 10.10 7.98
CA GLU A 220 -7.89 10.75 9.25
C GLU A 220 -8.56 12.14 9.11
N LYS A 221 -8.79 12.63 7.88
CA LYS A 221 -9.27 14.02 7.61
C LYS A 221 -10.63 14.34 8.25
N ASP A 222 -11.45 13.34 8.50
CA ASP A 222 -12.80 13.49 9.06
C ASP A 222 -12.84 13.26 10.59
N GLU A 223 -11.68 13.09 11.24
CA GLU A 223 -11.57 12.91 12.68
C GLU A 223 -11.31 14.24 13.43
N PRO A 224 -12.22 14.72 14.29
CA PRO A 224 -12.06 16.01 14.97
C PRO A 224 -10.78 16.13 15.82
N ARG A 225 -10.32 15.02 16.40
CA ARG A 225 -9.11 14.99 17.24
C ARG A 225 -7.81 15.12 16.43
N ARG A 226 -7.87 14.93 15.10
CA ARG A 226 -6.72 14.90 14.20
C ARG A 226 -6.54 16.20 13.42
N ILE A 227 -7.37 17.22 13.63
CA ILE A 227 -7.32 18.50 12.90
C ILE A 227 -5.91 19.12 12.92
N GLY A 228 -5.30 19.24 14.10
CA GLY A 228 -3.94 19.82 14.25
C GLY A 228 -2.87 18.95 13.59
N ASP A 229 -2.94 17.64 13.78
CA ASP A 229 -2.00 16.68 13.18
C ASP A 229 -2.07 16.71 11.65
N ASN A 230 -3.28 16.78 11.09
CA ASN A 230 -3.49 16.90 9.64
C ASN A 230 -2.82 18.16 9.07
N PHE A 231 -2.93 19.32 9.74
CA PHE A 231 -2.23 20.53 9.29
C PHE A 231 -0.71 20.37 9.34
N LYS A 232 -0.19 19.74 10.40
CA LYS A 232 1.24 19.46 10.54
C LYS A 232 1.75 18.56 9.40
N GLU A 233 1.04 17.48 9.10
CA GLU A 233 1.43 16.57 8.02
C GLU A 233 1.33 17.23 6.64
N MET A 234 0.26 17.98 6.36
CA MET A 234 0.13 18.77 5.13
C MET A 234 1.30 19.75 4.98
N ARG A 235 1.74 20.34 6.09
CA ARG A 235 2.89 21.24 6.13
C ARG A 235 4.19 20.54 5.74
N ILE A 236 4.46 19.38 6.35
CA ILE A 236 5.65 18.58 6.05
C ILE A 236 5.69 18.23 4.56
N ILE A 237 4.56 17.82 3.98
CA ILE A 237 4.46 17.46 2.56
C ILE A 237 4.77 18.68 1.67
N TYR A 238 4.14 19.83 1.89
CA TYR A 238 4.40 21.00 1.02
C TYR A 238 5.81 21.57 1.21
N GLU A 239 6.36 21.56 2.43
CA GLU A 239 7.73 22.00 2.66
C GLU A 239 8.74 21.07 1.98
N SER A 240 8.43 19.78 1.86
CA SER A 240 9.23 18.82 1.11
C SER A 240 9.16 19.08 -0.39
N MET A 241 7.97 19.38 -0.92
CA MET A 241 7.79 19.82 -2.32
C MET A 241 8.61 21.09 -2.61
N LEU A 242 8.58 22.10 -1.73
CA LEU A 242 9.35 23.33 -1.90
C LEU A 242 10.86 23.08 -1.88
N SER A 243 11.33 22.16 -1.03
CA SER A 243 12.74 21.73 -1.01
C SER A 243 13.21 21.15 -2.34
N VAL A 244 12.36 20.37 -3.01
CA VAL A 244 12.68 19.83 -4.33
C VAL A 244 12.61 20.95 -5.38
N CYS A 245 11.63 21.85 -5.27
CA CYS A 245 11.49 22.98 -6.18
C CYS A 245 12.71 23.91 -6.17
N THR A 246 13.36 24.16 -5.03
CA THR A 246 14.57 25.01 -4.99
C THR A 246 15.70 24.45 -5.84
N LEU A 247 15.74 23.12 -6.04
CA LEU A 247 16.72 22.45 -6.89
C LEU A 247 16.31 22.38 -8.36
N LYS A 248 14.99 22.35 -8.63
CA LYS A 248 14.42 22.16 -9.98
C LYS A 248 14.14 23.47 -10.72
N ILE A 249 13.71 24.51 -10.00
CA ILE A 249 13.34 25.79 -10.60
C ILE A 249 14.58 26.68 -10.71
N PRO A 250 14.96 27.12 -11.94
CA PRO A 250 16.10 28.00 -12.14
C PRO A 250 16.00 29.30 -11.32
N GLY A 251 17.09 29.66 -10.65
CA GLY A 251 17.18 30.90 -9.85
C GLY A 251 16.47 30.86 -8.48
N MET A 252 15.65 29.83 -8.19
CA MET A 252 14.89 29.77 -6.94
C MET A 252 15.81 29.66 -5.71
N LYS A 253 16.80 28.77 -5.73
CA LYS A 253 17.77 28.63 -4.62
C LYS A 253 18.53 29.92 -4.35
N GLN A 254 18.90 30.67 -5.39
CA GLN A 254 19.61 31.94 -5.23
C GLN A 254 18.70 33.03 -4.63
N ALA A 255 17.44 33.09 -5.06
CA ALA A 255 16.51 34.12 -4.63
C ALA A 255 15.89 33.86 -3.25
N CYS A 256 15.63 32.59 -2.92
CA CYS A 256 14.91 32.19 -1.71
C CYS A 256 15.81 31.50 -0.66
N GLY A 257 17.02 31.07 -1.03
CA GLY A 257 17.85 30.22 -0.18
C GLY A 257 17.13 28.92 0.18
N ASP A 258 17.30 28.49 1.44
CA ASP A 258 16.58 27.36 2.03
C ASP A 258 15.31 27.80 2.79
N GLU A 259 14.89 29.08 2.71
CA GLU A 259 13.66 29.53 3.35
C GLU A 259 12.43 28.90 2.67
N LYS A 260 11.53 28.33 3.47
CA LYS A 260 10.24 27.74 3.03
C LYS A 260 9.06 28.59 3.53
N GLY A 261 9.17 29.90 3.30
CA GLY A 261 8.33 30.90 3.95
C GLY A 261 7.54 31.78 2.97
N GLY A 262 6.99 32.87 3.50
CA GLY A 262 6.18 33.81 2.72
C GLY A 262 6.94 34.45 1.57
N LYS A 263 8.26 34.68 1.72
CA LYS A 263 9.12 35.19 0.65
C LYS A 263 9.15 34.22 -0.54
N THR A 264 9.28 32.92 -0.28
CA THR A 264 9.28 31.86 -1.29
C THR A 264 7.97 31.84 -2.06
N ILE A 265 6.84 31.96 -1.36
CA ILE A 265 5.50 32.00 -1.98
C ILE A 265 5.35 33.24 -2.87
N ILE A 266 5.76 34.42 -2.39
CA ILE A 266 5.72 35.67 -3.16
C ILE A 266 6.63 35.57 -4.39
N TRP A 267 7.82 34.99 -4.24
CA TRP A 267 8.75 34.81 -5.35
C TRP A 267 8.17 33.88 -6.41
N LEU A 268 7.59 32.74 -6.01
CA LEU A 268 6.92 31.82 -6.94
C LEU A 268 5.77 32.51 -7.69
N GLN A 269 4.98 33.35 -7.01
CA GLN A 269 3.90 34.13 -7.62
C GLN A 269 4.45 35.14 -8.64
N ASN A 270 5.43 35.96 -8.24
CA ASN A 270 6.00 37.01 -9.10
C ASN A 270 6.69 36.45 -10.35
N ASN A 271 7.18 35.22 -10.28
CA ASN A 271 7.79 34.51 -11.41
C ASN A 271 6.81 33.57 -12.13
N GLN A 272 5.50 33.68 -11.87
CA GLN A 272 4.43 32.94 -12.54
C GLN A 272 4.52 31.41 -12.43
N TYR A 273 5.21 30.89 -11.40
CA TYR A 273 5.25 29.46 -11.12
C TYR A 273 3.97 28.96 -10.44
N ILE A 274 3.25 29.82 -9.73
CA ILE A 274 1.98 29.50 -9.06
C ILE A 274 0.91 30.53 -9.43
N ASP A 275 -0.35 30.10 -9.45
CA ASP A 275 -1.49 30.99 -9.66
C ASP A 275 -1.89 31.72 -8.36
N GLU A 276 -2.63 32.83 -8.50
CA GLU A 276 -3.04 33.66 -7.38
C GLU A 276 -4.27 33.12 -6.60
N VAL A 277 -4.93 32.09 -7.12
CA VAL A 277 -6.26 31.64 -6.69
C VAL A 277 -6.19 30.39 -5.83
N ILE A 278 -5.61 29.30 -6.33
CA ILE A 278 -5.56 28.01 -5.63
C ILE A 278 -4.21 27.83 -4.96
N LEU A 279 -3.12 27.81 -5.73
CA LEU A 279 -1.79 27.46 -5.23
C LEU A 279 -1.28 28.48 -4.20
N ARG A 280 -1.36 29.78 -4.52
CA ARG A 280 -0.97 30.85 -3.59
C ARG A 280 -1.77 30.80 -2.30
N ASN A 281 -3.09 30.68 -2.39
CA ASN A 281 -3.96 30.72 -1.22
C ASN A 281 -3.77 29.49 -0.34
N PHE A 282 -3.56 28.30 -0.93
CA PHE A 282 -3.15 27.12 -0.17
C PHE A 282 -1.88 27.38 0.61
N LEU A 283 -0.79 27.79 -0.07
CA LEU A 283 0.53 27.94 0.54
C LEU A 283 0.53 28.94 1.71
N PHE A 284 -0.18 30.06 1.58
CA PHE A 284 -0.33 31.01 2.69
C PHE A 284 -1.21 30.46 3.82
N SER A 285 -2.33 29.80 3.48
CA SER A 285 -3.28 29.27 4.45
C SER A 285 -2.66 28.18 5.30
N ILE A 286 -2.05 27.17 4.67
CA ILE A 286 -1.45 26.05 5.39
C ILE A 286 -0.30 26.52 6.28
N ARG A 287 0.54 27.45 5.81
CA ARG A 287 1.63 28.01 6.61
C ARG A 287 1.10 28.72 7.85
N LYS A 288 0.08 29.57 7.71
CA LYS A 288 -0.49 30.34 8.82
C LYS A 288 -1.23 29.45 9.81
N ILE A 289 -2.14 28.60 9.30
CA ILE A 289 -2.94 27.68 10.13
C ILE A 289 -2.04 26.69 10.85
N SER A 290 -1.04 26.10 10.20
CA SER A 290 -0.13 25.15 10.86
C SER A 290 0.76 25.81 11.90
N ASN A 291 1.11 27.09 11.74
CA ASN A 291 1.81 27.83 12.79
C ASN A 291 0.92 27.98 14.04
N GLU A 292 -0.34 28.38 13.85
CA GLU A 292 -1.30 28.67 14.93
C GLU A 292 -1.87 27.40 15.60
N PHE A 293 -2.10 26.33 14.83
CA PHE A 293 -2.84 25.14 15.28
C PHE A 293 -2.09 23.82 15.11
N GLY A 294 -0.96 23.80 14.38
CA GLY A 294 -0.28 22.56 13.97
C GLY A 294 1.07 22.27 14.64
N ALA A 295 1.77 23.24 15.23
CA ALA A 295 3.16 22.97 15.65
C ALA A 295 3.76 23.79 16.80
N HIS A 296 3.10 24.80 17.36
CA HIS A 296 3.70 25.57 18.44
C HIS A 296 2.71 25.74 19.59
N LYS A 297 3.24 25.71 20.82
CA LYS A 297 2.59 25.87 22.13
C LYS A 297 1.25 26.63 22.04
N GLN A 298 0.25 26.20 22.84
CA GLN A 298 -1.02 26.93 23.02
C GLN A 298 -0.78 28.43 22.92
N TYR A 299 -1.23 29.01 21.79
CA TYR A 299 -1.02 30.42 21.54
C TYR A 299 -1.66 31.21 22.68
N PRO A 300 -0.99 32.24 23.23
CA PRO A 300 -1.41 32.93 24.46
C PRO A 300 -2.70 33.76 24.32
N TYR A 301 -3.41 33.65 23.20
CA TYR A 301 -4.67 34.36 22.94
C TYR A 301 -5.70 33.41 22.34
N LYS A 302 -6.99 33.68 22.59
CA LYS A 302 -8.10 33.00 21.92
C LYS A 302 -8.01 33.31 20.41
N PRO A 303 -7.80 32.31 19.54
CA PRO A 303 -7.77 32.55 18.11
C PRO A 303 -9.12 33.13 17.66
N PHE A 304 -9.08 34.05 16.69
CA PHE A 304 -10.29 34.65 16.11
C PHE A 304 -11.13 33.62 15.33
N TYR A 305 -10.49 32.54 14.87
CA TYR A 305 -11.11 31.47 14.09
C TYR A 305 -10.56 30.12 14.56
N GLU A 306 -11.44 29.13 14.73
CA GLU A 306 -11.02 27.76 15.02
C GLU A 306 -11.23 26.89 13.78
N PRO A 307 -10.19 26.17 13.30
CA PRO A 307 -10.33 25.27 12.18
C PRO A 307 -11.31 24.13 12.48
N THR A 308 -12.05 23.73 11.45
CA THR A 308 -13.03 22.65 11.49
C THR A 308 -12.62 21.52 10.53
N LEU A 309 -13.37 20.42 10.53
CA LEU A 309 -13.22 19.38 9.51
C LEU A 309 -13.40 19.93 8.08
N ASN A 310 -14.23 20.96 7.89
CA ASN A 310 -14.38 21.61 6.59
C ASN A 310 -13.11 22.36 6.17
N THR A 311 -12.38 22.93 7.13
CA THR A 311 -11.07 23.57 6.90
C THR A 311 -10.04 22.53 6.45
N VAL A 312 -9.99 21.39 7.15
CA VAL A 312 -9.10 20.27 6.79
C VAL A 312 -9.44 19.78 5.38
N ASN A 313 -10.70 19.43 5.13
CA ASN A 313 -11.14 18.92 3.84
C ASN A 313 -10.86 19.91 2.69
N SER A 314 -11.10 21.20 2.89
CA SER A 314 -10.79 22.23 1.89
C SER A 314 -9.30 22.27 1.55
N LEU A 315 -8.43 22.15 2.56
CA LEU A 315 -6.98 22.12 2.36
C LEU A 315 -6.51 20.78 1.75
N VAL A 316 -7.15 19.65 2.04
CA VAL A 316 -6.88 18.37 1.36
C VAL A 316 -7.13 18.51 -0.14
N TYR A 317 -8.27 19.09 -0.55
CA TYR A 317 -8.57 19.30 -1.96
C TYR A 317 -7.56 20.22 -2.64
N ALA A 318 -7.22 21.35 -2.01
CA ALA A 318 -6.21 22.25 -2.54
C ALA A 318 -4.80 21.61 -2.57
N LEU A 319 -4.45 20.76 -1.60
CA LEU A 319 -3.19 20.02 -1.58
C LEU A 319 -3.09 19.07 -2.78
N LYS A 320 -4.18 18.45 -3.20
CA LYS A 320 -4.20 17.63 -4.43
C LYS A 320 -3.79 18.43 -5.66
N ASP A 321 -4.30 19.66 -5.81
CA ASP A 321 -3.91 20.56 -6.91
C ASP A 321 -2.43 20.97 -6.82
N VAL A 322 -1.94 21.22 -5.60
CA VAL A 322 -0.52 21.53 -5.35
C VAL A 322 0.38 20.35 -5.70
N ILE A 323 -0.02 19.12 -5.38
CA ILE A 323 0.72 17.91 -5.76
C ILE A 323 0.76 17.76 -7.29
N LEU A 324 -0.35 18.01 -7.99
CA LEU A 324 -0.37 17.97 -9.46
C LEU A 324 0.52 19.06 -10.08
N TRP A 325 0.49 20.26 -9.54
CA TRP A 325 1.39 21.35 -9.94
C TRP A 325 2.85 20.95 -9.75
N PHE A 326 3.21 20.45 -8.57
CA PHE A 326 4.55 19.97 -8.25
C PHE A 326 4.98 18.86 -9.21
N GLY A 327 4.09 17.91 -9.50
CA GLY A 327 4.33 16.87 -10.50
C GLY A 327 4.64 17.40 -11.88
N LYS A 328 4.13 18.58 -12.29
CA LYS A 328 4.49 19.26 -13.54
C LYS A 328 5.89 19.87 -13.47
N ILE A 329 6.24 20.51 -12.35
CA ILE A 329 7.58 21.10 -12.12
C ILE A 329 8.68 20.02 -12.17
N CYS A 330 8.39 18.82 -11.69
CA CYS A 330 9.36 17.73 -11.66
C CYS A 330 9.47 16.94 -12.98
N ARG A 331 8.66 17.22 -14.00
CA ARG A 331 8.80 16.54 -15.29
C ARG A 331 10.17 16.86 -15.90
N PRO A 332 10.86 15.85 -16.45
CA PRO A 332 12.17 16.04 -17.08
C PRO A 332 12.11 16.93 -18.32
#